data_AF-A0A845YLC4-F1
#
_entry.id   AF-A0A845YLC4-F1
#
_cell.length_a   1.000
_cell.length_b   1.000
_cell.length_c   1.000
_cell.angle_alpha   90.00
_cell.angle_beta   90.00
_cell.angle_gamma   90.00
#
_symmetry.space_group_name_H-M   'P 1'
#
loop_
_entity.id
_entity.type
_entity.pdbx_description
1 polymer ?
#
loop_
_entity_poly.entity_id
_entity_poly.type
_entity_poly.pdbx_seq_one_letter_code
_entity_poly.pdbx_strand_id
1 'polypeptide(L)'
;MKSTRRCLKHWLLGGMMAAIAACQPITTHFIATDYTATANVTYTWQVRYSRADGRDRPNDTRLETFASVSLENQNGVRPGLAVTGPDEAGLWWPELPPKPTVDDMEARQQKNEQAAAPELVKSTDYTLTVDQAGQQRTLPTSYKVYRQAIKAYGNQRPLAVILGPQDESVMTVTVQ
;
A
#
# COMPACT_ATOMS: atom_id res chain seq x y z
N MET A 1 -24.56 20.83 -19.71
CA MET A 1 -26.00 20.50 -19.82
C MET A 1 -26.61 20.40 -18.43
N LYS A 2 -27.59 21.25 -18.12
CA LYS A 2 -28.27 21.34 -16.82
C LYS A 2 -29.39 20.31 -16.79
N SER A 3 -29.30 19.30 -15.94
CA SER A 3 -30.40 18.33 -15.73
C SER A 3 -31.27 18.78 -14.54
N THR A 4 -32.50 19.12 -14.89
CA THR A 4 -33.63 19.63 -14.11
C THR A 4 -33.99 18.77 -12.90
N ARG A 5 -34.01 19.38 -11.70
CA ARG A 5 -34.72 18.83 -10.53
C ARG A 5 -36.21 19.18 -10.63
N ARG A 6 -37.10 18.18 -10.75
CA ARG A 6 -38.54 18.36 -10.52
C ARG A 6 -38.84 18.08 -9.05
N CYS A 7 -39.04 19.13 -8.26
CA CYS A 7 -39.69 19.02 -6.95
C CYS A 7 -41.20 19.19 -7.15
N LEU A 8 -41.94 18.08 -7.06
CA LEU A 8 -43.39 18.11 -6.95
C LEU A 8 -43.76 18.66 -5.58
N LYS A 9 -44.34 19.87 -5.52
CA LYS A 9 -44.94 20.40 -4.29
C LYS A 9 -46.25 19.67 -4.03
N HIS A 10 -46.34 18.94 -2.93
CA HIS A 10 -47.61 18.58 -2.30
C HIS A 10 -47.52 18.89 -0.80
N TRP A 11 -48.46 19.72 -0.36
CA TRP A 11 -48.80 20.01 1.03
C TRP A 11 -49.56 18.79 1.58
N LEU A 12 -49.19 18.27 2.76
CA LEU A 12 -50.11 17.75 3.78
C LEU A 12 -49.35 17.25 5.02
N LEU A 13 -50.03 17.40 6.16
CA LEU A 13 -49.59 17.19 7.55
C LEU A 13 -49.14 15.75 7.86
N GLY A 14 -48.24 15.64 8.85
CA GLY A 14 -48.24 14.54 9.82
C GLY A 14 -47.17 13.46 9.61
N GLY A 15 -46.33 13.27 10.63
CA GLY A 15 -45.46 12.10 10.77
C GLY A 15 -44.01 12.35 10.40
N MET A 16 -43.19 12.74 11.37
CA MET A 16 -41.73 12.79 11.25
C MET A 16 -41.17 11.36 11.28
N MET A 17 -41.25 10.65 10.15
CA MET A 17 -40.41 9.48 9.90
C MET A 17 -39.04 9.99 9.45
N ALA A 18 -38.05 9.92 10.35
CA ALA A 18 -36.65 10.07 10.00
C ALA A 18 -36.23 8.87 9.14
N ALA A 19 -36.36 9.00 7.81
CA ALA A 19 -35.75 8.06 6.88
C ALA A 19 -34.23 8.22 7.01
N ILE A 20 -33.60 7.30 7.73
CA ILE A 20 -32.15 7.16 7.75
C ILE A 20 -31.76 6.72 6.33
N ALA A 21 -31.39 7.67 5.48
CA ALA A 21 -30.85 7.34 4.17
C ALA A 21 -29.54 6.58 4.42
N ALA A 22 -29.59 5.25 4.27
CA ALA A 22 -28.40 4.42 4.31
C ALA A 22 -27.50 4.86 3.14
N CYS A 23 -26.46 5.63 3.47
CA CYS A 23 -25.46 6.05 2.50
C CYS A 23 -24.64 4.80 2.14
N GLN A 24 -25.00 4.12 1.05
CA GLN A 24 -24.16 3.05 0.52
C GLN A 24 -22.86 3.69 -0.01
N PRO A 25 -21.68 3.13 0.32
CA PRO A 25 -20.44 3.63 -0.26
C PRO A 25 -20.49 3.44 -1.76
N ILE A 26 -20.40 4.54 -2.51
CA ILE A 26 -20.30 4.51 -3.97
C ILE A 26 -18.94 3.89 -4.29
N THR A 27 -18.96 2.77 -5.01
CA THR A 27 -17.77 2.10 -5.53
C THR A 27 -17.78 2.21 -7.05
N THR A 28 -16.63 2.47 -7.64
CA THR A 28 -16.46 2.58 -9.09
C THR A 28 -16.00 1.25 -9.67
N HIS A 29 -16.62 0.82 -10.76
CA HIS A 29 -16.36 -0.46 -11.43
C HIS A 29 -16.07 -0.22 -12.91
N PHE A 30 -15.00 -0.80 -13.44
CA PHE A 30 -14.65 -0.68 -14.87
C PHE A 30 -13.75 -1.84 -15.33
N ILE A 31 -13.59 -1.98 -16.65
CA ILE A 31 -12.66 -2.94 -17.25
C ILE A 31 -11.37 -2.21 -17.64
N ALA A 32 -10.23 -2.71 -17.16
CA ALA A 32 -8.90 -2.27 -17.55
C ALA A 32 -8.26 -3.29 -18.49
N THR A 33 -7.97 -2.88 -19.73
CA THR A 33 -7.20 -3.67 -20.69
C THR A 33 -5.70 -3.42 -20.55
N ASP A 34 -5.33 -2.18 -20.24
CA ASP A 34 -3.97 -1.75 -19.99
C ASP A 34 -3.78 -1.44 -18.50
N TYR A 35 -2.88 -2.18 -17.87
CA TYR A 35 -2.56 -1.99 -16.47
C TYR A 35 -1.12 -2.40 -16.17
N THR A 36 -0.60 -1.85 -15.09
CA THR A 36 0.71 -2.23 -14.52
C THR A 36 0.54 -2.49 -13.04
N ALA A 37 0.84 -3.71 -12.61
CA ALA A 37 0.88 -4.11 -11.22
C ALA A 37 2.30 -3.96 -10.70
N THR A 38 2.48 -3.19 -9.62
CA THR A 38 3.78 -2.91 -9.04
C THR A 38 3.80 -3.31 -7.56
N ALA A 39 4.86 -3.97 -7.13
CA ALA A 39 5.20 -4.15 -5.73
C ALA A 39 6.57 -3.53 -5.46
N ASN A 40 6.61 -2.46 -4.66
CA ASN A 40 7.86 -1.88 -4.21
C ASN A 40 8.26 -2.53 -2.89
N VAL A 41 9.27 -3.41 -2.94
CA VAL A 41 9.79 -4.09 -1.74
C VAL A 41 10.93 -3.29 -1.16
N THR A 42 11.02 -3.20 0.17
CA THR A 42 12.05 -2.41 0.84
C THR A 42 12.65 -3.16 2.01
N TYR A 43 13.97 -3.18 2.06
CA TYR A 43 14.75 -3.55 3.24
C TYR A 43 15.16 -2.29 3.99
N THR A 44 14.96 -2.28 5.30
CA THR A 44 15.35 -1.15 6.15
C THR A 44 15.97 -1.66 7.44
N TRP A 45 17.17 -1.20 7.76
CA TRP A 45 17.73 -1.41 9.10
C TRP A 45 17.08 -0.44 10.09
N GLN A 46 16.56 -0.99 11.19
CA GLN A 46 16.05 -0.22 12.30
C GLN A 46 16.77 -0.58 13.59
N VAL A 47 16.99 0.40 14.45
CA VAL A 47 17.52 0.21 15.79
C VAL A 47 16.55 0.81 16.78
N ARG A 48 16.25 0.03 17.80
CA ARG A 48 15.45 0.44 18.93
C ARG A 48 16.35 1.03 20.01
N TYR A 49 16.05 2.24 20.44
CA TYR A 49 16.66 2.88 21.60
C TYR A 49 15.65 2.89 22.72
N SER A 50 16.00 2.30 23.85
CA SER A 50 15.19 2.31 25.07
C SER A 50 15.95 3.01 26.19
N ARG A 51 15.30 3.31 27.30
CA ARG A 51 16.01 3.87 28.45
C ARG A 51 17.05 2.91 29.02
N ALA A 52 18.23 3.45 29.32
CA ALA A 52 19.32 2.72 29.95
C ALA A 52 19.01 2.24 31.38
N ASP A 53 17.97 2.78 32.03
CA ASP A 53 17.54 2.37 33.38
C ASP A 53 16.64 1.12 33.39
N GLY A 54 16.41 0.51 32.21
CA GLY A 54 15.68 -0.75 32.07
C GLY A 54 14.16 -0.64 32.26
N ARG A 55 13.62 0.58 32.43
CA ARG A 55 12.16 0.78 32.48
C ARG A 55 11.60 0.82 31.07
N ASP A 56 10.86 -0.23 30.70
CA ASP A 56 10.15 -0.29 29.43
C ASP A 56 8.74 0.29 29.57
N ARG A 57 8.59 1.57 29.21
CA ARG A 57 7.28 2.23 29.10
C ARG A 57 6.97 2.43 27.61
N PRO A 58 5.69 2.37 27.20
CA PRO A 58 5.31 2.47 25.78
C PRO A 58 5.85 3.71 25.03
N ASN A 59 6.13 4.80 25.73
CA ASN A 59 6.65 6.05 25.15
C ASN A 59 8.15 6.28 25.38
N ASP A 60 8.84 5.35 26.05
CA ASP A 60 10.28 5.46 26.38
C ASP A 60 11.16 4.76 25.33
N THR A 61 10.55 4.24 24.26
CA THR A 61 11.23 3.57 23.16
C THR A 61 11.18 4.41 21.88
N ARG A 62 12.34 4.63 21.26
CA ARG A 62 12.49 5.31 19.97
C ARG A 62 13.02 4.34 18.93
N LEU A 63 12.38 4.31 17.75
CA LEU A 63 12.87 3.56 16.60
C LEU A 63 13.60 4.52 15.65
N GLU A 64 14.83 4.17 15.32
CA GLU A 64 15.66 4.92 14.38
C GLU A 64 15.87 4.10 13.11
N THR A 65 15.74 4.75 11.95
CA THR A 65 15.99 4.12 10.65
C THR A 65 17.39 4.45 10.13
N PHE A 66 18.11 3.42 9.71
CA PHE A 66 19.45 3.52 9.11
C PHE A 66 19.37 3.35 7.60
N ALA A 67 20.24 2.53 7.02
CA ALA A 67 20.26 2.29 5.59
C ALA A 67 19.02 1.52 5.13
N SER A 68 18.53 1.89 3.94
CA SER A 68 17.39 1.26 3.28
C SER A 68 17.69 1.08 1.79
N VAL A 69 17.19 -0.01 1.22
CA VAL A 69 17.26 -0.31 -0.23
C VAL A 69 15.90 -0.85 -0.67
N SER A 70 15.40 -0.33 -1.79
CA SER A 70 14.13 -0.73 -2.39
C SER A 70 14.32 -1.35 -3.77
N LEU A 71 13.38 -2.20 -4.18
CA LEU A 71 13.31 -2.77 -5.52
C LEU A 71 11.87 -2.79 -6.02
N GLU A 72 11.68 -2.25 -7.22
CA GLU A 72 10.41 -2.30 -7.91
C GLU A 72 10.21 -3.64 -8.61
N ASN A 73 9.12 -4.33 -8.29
CA ASN A 73 8.67 -5.54 -8.95
C ASN A 73 7.49 -5.18 -9.86
N GLN A 74 7.71 -5.17 -11.18
CA GLN A 74 6.69 -4.80 -12.15
C GLN A 74 6.15 -6.04 -12.86
N ASN A 75 4.83 -6.23 -12.84
CA ASN A 75 4.10 -7.28 -13.57
C ASN A 75 4.63 -8.71 -13.39
N GLY A 76 5.31 -9.00 -12.29
CA GLY A 76 5.89 -10.32 -12.06
C GLY A 76 7.10 -10.62 -12.96
N VAL A 77 7.75 -9.59 -13.53
CA VAL A 77 8.98 -9.74 -14.32
C VAL A 77 10.18 -9.55 -13.41
N ARG A 78 11.19 -10.42 -13.52
CA ARG A 78 12.42 -10.35 -12.72
C ARG A 78 13.15 -9.01 -12.95
N PRO A 79 13.34 -8.18 -11.91
CA PRO A 79 14.14 -6.96 -12.00
C PRO A 79 15.64 -7.27 -12.17
N GLY A 80 16.39 -6.41 -12.87
CA GLY A 80 17.82 -6.60 -13.09
C GLY A 80 18.67 -6.54 -11.81
N LEU A 81 18.24 -5.74 -10.82
CA LEU A 81 18.91 -5.57 -9.52
C LEU A 81 18.50 -6.63 -8.48
N ALA A 82 17.71 -7.63 -8.87
CA ALA A 82 17.32 -8.72 -7.99
C ALA A 82 18.51 -9.67 -7.74
N VAL A 83 18.96 -9.72 -6.49
CA VAL A 83 20.11 -10.55 -6.07
C VAL A 83 19.69 -11.98 -5.75
N THR A 84 18.47 -12.19 -5.28
CA THR A 84 17.92 -13.51 -4.96
C THR A 84 16.83 -13.94 -5.94
N GLY A 85 16.46 -15.22 -5.89
CA GLY A 85 15.21 -15.70 -6.50
C GLY A 85 13.98 -15.05 -5.85
N PRO A 86 12.79 -15.21 -6.45
CA PRO A 86 11.56 -14.73 -5.85
C PRO A 86 11.30 -15.46 -4.52
N ASP A 87 10.70 -14.76 -3.55
CA ASP A 87 10.28 -15.35 -2.28
C ASP A 87 8.98 -16.17 -2.40
N GLU A 88 8.42 -16.61 -1.28
CA GLU A 88 7.16 -17.36 -1.22
C GLU A 88 5.95 -16.57 -1.75
N ALA A 89 6.02 -15.23 -1.72
CA ALA A 89 5.01 -14.35 -2.29
C ALA A 89 5.23 -14.08 -3.80
N GLY A 90 6.32 -14.59 -4.36
CA GLY A 90 6.71 -14.39 -5.75
C GLY A 90 7.36 -13.02 -5.99
N LEU A 91 7.95 -12.39 -4.96
CA LEU A 91 8.60 -11.09 -5.03
C LEU A 91 10.12 -11.24 -5.08
N TRP A 92 10.76 -10.50 -5.98
CA TRP A 92 12.20 -10.33 -6.03
C TRP A 92 12.64 -9.23 -5.06
N TRP A 93 13.72 -9.49 -4.35
CA TRP A 93 14.28 -8.59 -3.35
C TRP A 93 15.65 -8.03 -3.79
N PRO A 94 15.98 -6.79 -3.40
CA PRO A 94 17.28 -6.20 -3.67
C PRO A 94 18.36 -6.84 -2.79
N GLU A 95 19.61 -6.40 -2.99
CA GLU A 95 20.67 -6.62 -2.02
C GLU A 95 20.29 -6.04 -0.65
N LEU A 96 20.83 -6.64 0.41
CA LEU A 96 20.65 -6.11 1.76
C LEU A 96 21.40 -4.77 1.90
N PRO A 97 20.79 -3.72 2.48
CA PRO A 97 21.52 -2.52 2.85
C PRO A 97 22.66 -2.86 3.83
N PRO A 98 23.74 -2.07 3.85
CA PRO A 98 24.81 -2.27 4.83
C PRO A 98 24.24 -2.17 6.26
N LYS A 99 24.59 -3.15 7.09
CA LYS A 99 24.18 -3.16 8.50
C LYS A 99 24.84 -1.99 9.23
N PRO A 100 24.10 -1.21 10.03
CA PRO A 100 24.69 -0.11 10.79
C PRO A 100 25.76 -0.64 11.74
N THR A 101 26.86 0.11 11.84
CA THR A 101 27.96 -0.18 12.75
C THR A 101 27.65 0.30 14.16
N VAL A 102 28.47 -0.10 15.13
CA VAL A 102 28.37 0.43 16.50
C VAL A 102 28.55 1.95 16.50
N ASP A 103 29.52 2.46 15.76
CA ASP A 103 29.79 3.90 15.65
C ASP A 103 28.58 4.65 15.08
N ASP A 104 27.91 4.10 14.04
CA ASP A 104 26.69 4.69 13.49
C ASP A 104 25.56 4.78 14.53
N MET A 105 25.44 3.76 15.39
CA MET A 105 24.42 3.69 16.43
C MET A 105 24.72 4.66 17.57
N GLU A 106 25.95 4.66 18.08
CA GLU A 106 26.39 5.56 19.15
C GLU A 106 26.27 7.03 18.73
N ALA A 107 26.56 7.34 17.46
CA ALA A 107 26.40 8.69 16.91
C ALA A 107 24.94 9.20 16.92
N ARG A 108 23.95 8.30 16.92
CA ARG A 108 22.51 8.64 16.96
C ARG A 108 21.86 8.37 18.32
N GLN A 109 22.61 7.87 19.29
CA GLN A 109 22.13 7.57 20.64
C GLN A 109 22.01 8.86 21.46
N GLN A 110 20.88 9.04 22.14
CA GLN A 110 20.67 10.17 23.04
C GLN A 110 21.10 9.83 24.46
N LYS A 111 21.21 10.87 25.30
CA LYS A 111 21.56 10.72 26.72
C LYS A 111 20.52 9.83 27.43
N ASN A 112 21.01 8.85 28.19
CA ASN A 112 20.22 7.85 28.91
C ASN A 112 19.44 6.88 28.02
N GLU A 113 19.79 6.76 26.74
CA GLU A 113 19.33 5.67 25.89
C GLU A 113 20.33 4.51 25.91
N GLN A 114 19.86 3.31 25.56
CA GLN A 114 20.64 2.14 25.24
C GLN A 114 20.15 1.59 23.89
N ALA A 115 21.06 1.37 22.97
CA ALA A 115 20.74 0.79 21.67
C ALA A 115 20.56 -0.73 21.78
N ALA A 116 19.51 -1.27 21.16
CA ALA A 116 19.32 -2.68 20.93
C ALA A 116 20.10 -3.15 19.68
N ALA A 117 20.12 -4.46 19.44
CA ALA A 117 20.68 -5.00 18.19
C ALA A 117 19.91 -4.44 16.97
N PRO A 118 20.59 -4.11 15.86
CA PRO A 118 19.94 -3.74 14.62
C PRO A 118 19.05 -4.87 14.10
N GLU A 119 17.83 -4.51 13.71
CA GLU A 119 16.83 -5.40 13.14
C GLU A 119 16.58 -5.02 11.68
N LEU A 120 16.54 -6.02 10.80
CA LEU A 120 16.20 -5.81 9.39
C LEU A 120 14.69 -5.92 9.21
N VAL A 121 14.04 -4.81 8.88
CA VAL A 121 12.61 -4.74 8.60
C VAL A 121 12.38 -4.88 7.10
N LYS A 122 11.39 -5.70 6.75
CA LYS A 122 10.90 -5.89 5.38
C LYS A 122 9.55 -5.20 5.23
N SER A 123 9.36 -4.41 4.19
CA SER A 123 8.05 -3.85 3.82
C SER A 123 7.77 -4.04 2.34
N THR A 124 6.48 -3.97 1.98
CA THR A 124 6.05 -4.04 0.59
C THR A 124 4.84 -3.16 0.37
N ASP A 125 4.96 -2.24 -0.58
CA ASP A 125 3.87 -1.39 -1.01
C ASP A 125 3.37 -1.87 -2.38
N TYR A 126 2.08 -2.19 -2.45
CA TYR A 126 1.44 -2.66 -3.68
C TYR A 126 0.67 -1.52 -4.33
N THR A 127 0.86 -1.34 -5.63
CA THR A 127 0.10 -0.41 -6.44
C THR A 127 -0.38 -1.06 -7.74
N LEU A 128 -1.48 -0.53 -8.26
CA LEU A 128 -1.98 -0.85 -9.59
C LEU A 128 -2.15 0.44 -10.37
N THR A 129 -1.45 0.54 -11.49
CA THR A 129 -1.62 1.62 -12.46
C THR A 129 -2.60 1.17 -13.52
N VAL A 130 -3.66 1.96 -13.73
CA VAL A 130 -4.76 1.67 -14.67
C VAL A 130 -5.12 2.92 -15.45
N ASP A 131 -5.62 2.75 -16.67
CA ASP A 131 -6.33 3.82 -17.38
C ASP A 131 -7.77 3.90 -16.88
N GLN A 132 -8.12 4.99 -16.18
CA GLN A 132 -9.47 5.31 -15.77
C GLN A 132 -9.96 6.52 -16.57
N ALA A 133 -10.90 6.29 -17.49
CA ALA A 133 -11.53 7.33 -18.30
C ALA A 133 -10.54 8.18 -19.14
N GLY A 134 -9.47 7.56 -19.65
CA GLY A 134 -8.44 8.22 -20.46
C GLY A 134 -7.33 8.86 -19.63
N GLN A 135 -7.31 8.64 -18.31
CA GLN A 135 -6.27 9.13 -17.42
C GLN A 135 -5.60 7.95 -16.70
N GLN A 136 -4.28 7.85 -16.84
CA GLN A 136 -3.50 6.91 -16.02
C GLN A 136 -3.51 7.34 -14.55
N ARG A 137 -3.85 6.40 -13.68
CA ARG A 137 -3.80 6.57 -12.22
C ARG A 137 -3.10 5.39 -11.58
N THR A 138 -2.12 5.68 -10.73
CA THR A 138 -1.48 4.71 -9.85
C THR A 138 -2.18 4.73 -8.50
N LEU A 139 -2.77 3.61 -8.12
CA LEU A 139 -3.59 3.50 -6.91
C LEU A 139 -2.99 2.45 -5.95
N PRO A 140 -2.95 2.72 -4.63
CA PRO A 140 -2.56 1.72 -3.65
C PRO A 140 -3.53 0.55 -3.65
N THR A 141 -3.00 -0.64 -3.36
CA THR A 141 -3.79 -1.87 -3.34
C THR A 141 -3.20 -2.91 -2.38
N SER A 142 -3.74 -4.13 -2.44
CA SER A 142 -3.30 -5.27 -1.62
C SER A 142 -2.49 -6.28 -2.44
N TYR A 143 -1.74 -7.14 -1.74
CA TYR A 143 -1.08 -8.30 -2.32
C TYR A 143 -2.01 -9.17 -3.18
N LYS A 144 -3.27 -9.37 -2.74
CA LYS A 144 -4.26 -10.18 -3.48
C LYS A 144 -4.53 -9.59 -4.87
N VAL A 145 -4.70 -8.27 -4.96
CA VAL A 145 -4.92 -7.58 -6.23
C VAL A 145 -3.68 -7.68 -7.12
N TYR A 146 -2.51 -7.41 -6.57
CA TYR A 146 -1.24 -7.55 -7.28
C TYR A 146 -1.06 -8.94 -7.90
N ARG A 147 -1.33 -10.01 -7.13
CA ARG A 147 -1.22 -11.40 -7.64
C ARG A 147 -2.23 -11.72 -8.73
N GLN A 148 -3.45 -11.23 -8.62
CA GLN A 148 -4.45 -11.45 -9.68
C GLN A 148 -4.07 -10.70 -10.96
N ALA A 149 -3.59 -9.46 -10.83
CA ALA A 149 -3.13 -8.67 -11.96
C ALA A 149 -1.95 -9.34 -12.70
N ILE A 150 -0.96 -9.88 -11.98
CA ILE A 150 0.16 -10.60 -12.63
C ILE A 150 -0.32 -11.84 -13.39
N LYS A 151 -1.23 -12.62 -12.80
CA LYS A 151 -1.78 -13.82 -13.45
C LYS A 151 -2.51 -13.46 -14.75
N ALA A 152 -3.23 -12.35 -14.74
CA ALA A 152 -3.91 -11.84 -15.93
C ALA A 152 -2.91 -11.29 -16.96
N TYR A 153 -1.87 -10.58 -16.52
CA TYR A 153 -0.86 -9.96 -17.39
C TYR A 153 -0.13 -10.98 -18.25
N GLY A 154 0.31 -12.10 -17.65
CA GLY A 154 1.00 -13.17 -18.37
C GLY A 154 0.18 -13.80 -19.51
N ASN A 155 -1.15 -13.63 -19.50
CA ASN A 155 -2.07 -14.12 -20.54
C ASN A 155 -2.77 -12.98 -21.30
N GLN A 156 -2.33 -11.72 -21.12
CA GLN A 156 -2.92 -10.53 -21.75
C GLN A 156 -4.43 -10.39 -21.50
N ARG A 157 -4.89 -10.78 -20.31
CA ARG A 157 -6.32 -10.75 -19.95
C ARG A 157 -6.71 -9.41 -19.32
N PRO A 158 -7.88 -8.85 -19.67
CA PRO A 158 -8.42 -7.67 -19.00
C PRO A 158 -8.75 -7.95 -17.53
N LEU A 159 -8.77 -6.88 -16.73
CA LEU A 159 -9.20 -6.91 -15.33
C LEU A 159 -10.51 -6.16 -15.17
N ALA A 160 -11.50 -6.77 -14.52
CA ALA A 160 -12.59 -6.03 -13.90
C ALA A 160 -12.09 -5.44 -12.57
N VAL A 161 -12.00 -4.12 -12.50
CA VAL A 161 -11.43 -3.38 -11.37
C VAL A 161 -12.56 -2.78 -10.55
N ILE A 162 -12.46 -2.93 -9.22
CA ILE A 162 -13.36 -2.30 -8.25
C ILE A 162 -12.55 -1.37 -7.37
N LEU A 163 -12.86 -0.08 -7.42
CA LEU A 163 -12.22 0.95 -6.61
C LEU A 163 -12.86 1.06 -5.23
N GLY A 164 -12.05 1.49 -4.27
CA GLY A 164 -12.48 1.84 -2.93
C GLY A 164 -13.20 3.19 -2.88
N PRO A 165 -13.63 3.60 -1.68
CA PRO A 165 -14.24 4.90 -1.46
C PRO A 165 -13.39 6.04 -2.05
N GLN A 166 -14.04 7.02 -2.65
CA GLN A 166 -13.39 8.20 -3.24
C GLN A 166 -12.40 7.89 -4.39
N ASP A 167 -12.42 6.66 -4.93
CA ASP A 167 -11.51 6.21 -5.99
C ASP A 167 -10.02 6.39 -5.62
N GLU A 168 -9.68 6.17 -4.33
CA GLU A 168 -8.32 6.36 -3.80
C GLU A 168 -7.50 5.06 -3.70
N SER A 169 -8.14 3.89 -3.87
CA SER A 169 -7.47 2.59 -3.81
C SER A 169 -8.18 1.56 -4.68
N VAL A 170 -7.49 0.48 -5.02
CA VAL A 170 -8.10 -0.69 -5.68
C VAL A 170 -8.41 -1.74 -4.63
N MET A 171 -9.69 -2.06 -4.46
CA MET A 171 -10.15 -3.04 -3.46
C MET A 171 -10.00 -4.47 -3.96
N THR A 172 -10.45 -4.73 -5.19
CA THR A 172 -10.38 -6.05 -5.79
C THR A 172 -10.28 -5.95 -7.31
N VAL A 173 -9.74 -7.01 -7.91
CA VAL A 173 -9.75 -7.22 -9.35
C VAL A 173 -10.18 -8.65 -9.66
N THR A 174 -10.87 -8.84 -10.77
CA THR A 174 -11.26 -10.15 -11.28
C THR A 174 -10.81 -10.29 -12.72
N VAL A 175 -10.06 -11.35 -13.01
CA VAL A 175 -9.60 -11.68 -14.37
C VAL A 175 -10.80 -12.02 -15.25
N GLN A 176 -10.85 -11.44 -16.46
CA GLN A 176 -11.85 -11.76 -17.47
C GLN A 176 -11.42 -12.92 -18.38
#